data_AF-A0A935ZMV2-F1
#
_entry.id   AF-A0A935ZMV2-F1
#
_cell.length_a   1.000
_cell.length_b   1.000
_cell.length_c   1.000
_cell.angle_alpha   90.00
_cell.angle_beta   90.00
_cell.angle_gamma   90.00
#
_symmetry.space_group_name_H-M   'P 1'
#
loop_
_entity.id
_entity.type
_entity.pdbx_description
1 polymer ?
#
loop_
_entity_poly.entity_id
_entity_poly.type
_entity_poly.pdbx_seq_one_letter_code
_entity_poly.pdbx_strand_id
1 'polypeptide(L)'
;MSIANLPKLLQPALKALEKDLLARAKTDRVEAGLKRAWEDEQKAGQTGLGFDPWRRERITQLAVAWILSVVFVRTLEDRGYVDPRVAGATPDALRAAEDREALFLQVAPFLGPREYLLAVFRELAKLPGARDVFDTKHNPVWVLSPSSEAAQALLDFFRKRDASGAPALVFTGEDTRFPRRPLPGPLRVRAQALRAAPDAGLRRGVHPSNRRSTPPSRSSGSRT
;
A
#
# COMPACT_ATOMS: atom_id res chain seq x y z
N MET A 1 20.23 -6.73 0.67
CA MET A 1 20.25 -6.82 -0.81
C MET A 1 20.16 -5.40 -1.37
N SER A 2 20.96 -5.00 -2.37
CA SER A 2 20.88 -3.65 -2.95
C SER A 2 19.69 -3.54 -3.93
N ILE A 3 18.89 -2.47 -3.81
CA ILE A 3 17.76 -2.16 -4.69
C ILE A 3 18.17 -2.11 -6.17
N ALA A 4 19.45 -1.85 -6.47
CA ALA A 4 19.98 -1.76 -7.82
C ALA A 4 19.74 -3.03 -8.68
N ASN A 5 19.63 -4.20 -8.06
CA ASN A 5 19.41 -5.47 -8.79
C ASN A 5 17.94 -5.90 -8.85
N LEU A 6 17.04 -5.17 -8.18
CA LEU A 6 15.63 -5.52 -8.09
C LEU A 6 14.96 -5.67 -9.48
N PRO A 7 15.17 -4.76 -10.46
CA PRO A 7 14.55 -4.93 -11.79
C PRO A 7 14.95 -6.24 -12.47
N LYS A 8 16.23 -6.63 -12.35
CA LYS A 8 16.73 -7.89 -12.94
C LYS A 8 16.14 -9.12 -12.25
N LEU A 9 15.92 -9.05 -10.93
CA LEU A 9 15.31 -10.14 -10.17
C LEU A 9 13.83 -10.31 -10.50
N LEU A 10 13.11 -9.22 -10.77
CA LEU A 10 11.67 -9.24 -11.09
C LEU A 10 11.37 -9.63 -12.56
N GLN A 11 12.36 -9.61 -13.44
CA GLN A 11 12.21 -9.93 -14.87
C GLN A 11 11.48 -11.26 -15.16
N PRO A 12 11.76 -12.39 -14.48
CA PRO A 12 11.03 -13.62 -14.70
C PRO A 12 9.53 -13.51 -14.38
N ALA A 13 9.18 -12.83 -13.28
CA ALA A 13 7.79 -12.58 -12.90
C ALA A 13 7.09 -11.67 -13.92
N LEU A 14 7.79 -10.62 -14.39
CA LEU A 14 7.28 -9.71 -15.41
C LEU A 14 6.93 -10.45 -16.71
N LYS A 15 7.86 -11.25 -17.24
CA LYS A 15 7.65 -12.01 -18.48
C LYS A 15 6.49 -13.00 -18.37
N ALA A 16 6.39 -13.70 -17.23
CA ALA A 16 5.29 -14.62 -16.99
C ALA A 16 3.94 -13.91 -16.96
N LEU A 17 3.88 -12.76 -16.28
CA LEU A 17 2.66 -11.98 -16.13
C LEU A 17 2.24 -11.29 -17.45
N GLU A 18 3.20 -10.77 -18.22
CA GLU A 18 2.95 -10.21 -19.55
C GLU A 18 2.36 -11.25 -20.50
N LYS A 19 2.92 -12.47 -20.51
CA LYS A 19 2.41 -13.58 -21.33
C LYS A 19 0.94 -13.87 -20.99
N ASP A 20 0.62 -13.96 -19.70
CA ASP A 20 -0.74 -14.19 -19.22
C ASP A 20 -1.69 -13.05 -19.62
N LEU A 21 -1.31 -11.80 -19.33
CA LEU A 21 -2.13 -10.63 -19.64
C LEU A 21 -2.32 -10.45 -21.16
N LEU A 22 -1.33 -10.76 -21.98
CA LEU A 22 -1.46 -10.77 -23.44
C LEU A 22 -2.46 -11.83 -23.93
N ALA A 23 -2.50 -13.01 -23.31
CA ALA A 23 -3.50 -14.01 -23.61
C ALA A 23 -4.90 -13.52 -23.22
N ARG A 24 -5.03 -12.92 -22.03
CA ARG A 24 -6.29 -12.32 -21.57
C ARG A 24 -6.76 -11.16 -22.44
N ALA A 25 -5.83 -10.37 -22.98
CA ALA A 25 -6.11 -9.22 -23.84
C ALA A 25 -6.74 -9.58 -25.19
N LYS A 26 -6.74 -10.87 -25.56
CA LYS A 26 -7.40 -11.39 -26.77
C LYS A 26 -8.85 -11.83 -26.54
N THR A 27 -9.35 -11.76 -25.31
CA THR A 27 -10.76 -12.02 -25.05
C THR A 27 -11.60 -10.85 -25.56
N ASP A 28 -12.72 -11.12 -26.24
CA ASP A 28 -13.51 -10.11 -26.96
C ASP A 28 -13.84 -8.88 -26.10
N ARG A 29 -14.25 -9.11 -24.85
CA ARG A 29 -14.59 -8.04 -23.90
C ARG A 29 -13.39 -7.15 -23.58
N VAL A 30 -12.22 -7.74 -23.36
CA VAL A 30 -11.00 -7.00 -23.01
C VAL A 30 -10.45 -6.29 -24.24
N GLU A 31 -10.42 -6.97 -25.39
CA GLU A 31 -9.94 -6.38 -26.64
C GLU A 31 -10.79 -5.16 -27.04
N ALA A 32 -12.12 -5.24 -26.93
CA ALA A 32 -13.00 -4.11 -27.19
C ALA A 32 -12.70 -2.90 -26.28
N GLY A 33 -12.44 -3.15 -24.99
CA GLY A 33 -12.06 -2.09 -24.05
C GLY A 33 -10.70 -1.46 -24.39
N LEU A 34 -9.72 -2.29 -24.75
CA LEU A 34 -8.39 -1.83 -25.17
C LEU A 34 -8.44 -1.04 -26.48
N LYS A 35 -9.27 -1.44 -27.45
CA LYS A 35 -9.45 -0.69 -28.71
C LYS A 35 -10.02 0.70 -28.46
N ARG A 36 -11.02 0.82 -27.59
CA ARG A 36 -11.58 2.13 -27.19
C ARG A 36 -10.51 3.03 -26.57
N ALA A 37 -9.75 2.51 -25.60
CA ALA A 37 -8.69 3.26 -24.97
C ALA A 37 -7.59 3.71 -25.98
N TRP A 38 -7.23 2.83 -26.92
CA TRP A 38 -6.30 3.17 -28.00
C TRP A 38 -6.86 4.26 -28.93
N GLU A 39 -8.12 4.16 -29.34
CA GLU A 39 -8.78 5.18 -30.17
C GLU A 39 -8.84 6.54 -29.47
N ASP A 40 -9.10 6.55 -28.16
CA ASP A 40 -9.12 7.78 -27.36
C ASP A 40 -7.73 8.41 -27.26
N GLU A 41 -6.67 7.61 -27.07
CA GLU A 41 -5.29 8.10 -27.06
C GLU A 41 -4.81 8.58 -28.43
N GLN A 42 -5.24 7.92 -29.51
CA GLN A 42 -4.98 8.37 -30.88
C GLN A 42 -5.64 9.73 -31.14
N LYS A 43 -6.92 9.88 -30.77
CA LYS A 43 -7.65 11.16 -30.92
C LYS A 43 -7.03 12.29 -30.10
N ALA A 44 -6.50 11.97 -28.91
CA ALA A 44 -5.80 12.92 -28.05
C ALA A 44 -4.35 13.21 -28.49
N GLY A 45 -3.85 12.56 -29.55
CA GLY A 45 -2.47 12.71 -30.03
C GLY A 45 -1.41 12.16 -29.06
N GLN A 46 -1.80 11.28 -28.13
CA GLN A 46 -0.93 10.71 -27.09
C GLN A 46 -0.15 9.49 -27.58
N THR A 47 -0.64 8.83 -28.63
CA THR A 47 0.04 7.73 -29.30
C THR A 47 -0.05 7.91 -30.81
N GLY A 48 0.98 7.45 -31.53
CA GLY A 48 0.98 7.27 -32.98
C GLY A 48 1.13 5.80 -33.39
N LEU A 49 1.11 4.88 -32.42
CA LEU A 49 1.27 3.45 -32.65
C LEU A 49 -0.02 2.84 -33.19
N GLY A 50 0.12 1.84 -34.07
CA GLY A 50 -0.99 0.94 -34.38
C GLY A 50 -1.46 0.15 -33.14
N PHE A 51 -2.68 -0.40 -33.21
CA PHE A 51 -3.30 -1.06 -32.05
C PHE A 51 -2.45 -2.19 -31.43
N ASP A 52 -1.82 -3.04 -32.24
CA ASP A 52 -1.02 -4.17 -31.73
C ASP A 52 0.23 -3.77 -30.94
N PRO A 53 1.14 -2.90 -31.44
CA PRO A 53 2.27 -2.42 -30.66
C PRO A 53 1.81 -1.63 -29.42
N TRP A 54 0.78 -0.78 -29.55
CA TRP A 54 0.21 -0.06 -28.41
C TRP A 54 -0.31 -1.02 -27.32
N ARG A 55 -1.03 -2.08 -27.73
CA ARG A 55 -1.54 -3.10 -26.80
C ARG A 55 -0.41 -3.78 -26.05
N ARG A 56 0.69 -4.13 -26.72
CA ARG A 56 1.85 -4.76 -26.07
C ARG A 56 2.45 -3.85 -25.00
N GLU A 57 2.69 -2.58 -25.34
CA GLU A 57 3.22 -1.60 -24.38
C GLU A 57 2.27 -1.38 -23.20
N ARG A 58 0.96 -1.26 -23.47
CA ARG A 58 -0.07 -1.15 -22.44
C ARG A 58 -0.07 -2.36 -21.51
N ILE A 59 0.06 -3.57 -22.04
CA ILE A 59 0.12 -4.79 -21.23
C ILE A 59 1.39 -4.85 -20.39
N THR A 60 2.55 -4.44 -20.92
CA THR A 60 3.78 -4.30 -20.13
C THR A 60 3.58 -3.34 -18.95
N GLN A 61 2.97 -2.18 -19.18
CA GLN A 61 2.67 -1.23 -18.09
C GLN A 61 1.74 -1.84 -17.03
N LEU A 62 0.71 -2.59 -17.45
CA LEU A 62 -0.19 -3.29 -16.55
C LEU A 62 0.54 -4.36 -15.72
N ALA A 63 1.39 -5.17 -16.36
CA ALA A 63 2.18 -6.19 -15.68
C ALA A 63 3.13 -5.57 -14.64
N VAL A 64 3.80 -4.47 -14.99
CA VAL A 64 4.64 -3.69 -14.07
C VAL A 64 3.81 -3.16 -12.90
N ALA A 65 2.63 -2.59 -13.14
CA ALA A 65 1.76 -2.07 -12.08
C ALA A 65 1.36 -3.15 -11.06
N TRP A 66 1.04 -4.37 -11.53
CA TRP A 66 0.75 -5.52 -10.68
C TRP A 66 1.96 -5.92 -9.81
N ILE A 67 3.15 -6.00 -10.41
CA ILE A 67 4.38 -6.34 -9.67
C ILE A 67 4.70 -5.26 -8.64
N LEU A 68 4.65 -3.99 -9.01
CA LEU A 68 4.92 -2.87 -8.10
C LEU A 68 3.93 -2.82 -6.94
N SER A 69 2.66 -3.15 -7.20
CA SER A 69 1.63 -3.27 -6.17
C SER A 69 2.00 -4.34 -5.13
N VAL A 70 2.45 -5.51 -5.56
CA VAL A 70 2.91 -6.57 -4.63
C VAL A 70 4.22 -6.20 -3.93
N VAL A 71 5.18 -5.56 -4.63
CA VAL A 71 6.42 -5.03 -4.03
C VAL A 71 6.09 -4.04 -2.91
N PHE A 72 5.11 -3.17 -3.10
CA PHE A 72 4.70 -2.22 -2.07
C PHE A 72 4.08 -2.94 -0.85
N VAL A 73 3.22 -3.94 -1.07
CA VAL A 73 2.70 -4.79 0.03
C VAL A 73 3.86 -5.42 0.80
N ARG A 74 4.79 -6.07 0.11
CA ARG A 74 5.98 -6.71 0.73
C ARG A 74 6.86 -5.70 1.47
N THR A 75 6.98 -4.47 0.96
CA THR A 75 7.71 -3.40 1.63
C THR A 75 7.05 -2.99 2.95
N LEU A 76 5.71 -2.94 2.99
CA LEU A 76 4.99 -2.66 4.23
C LEU A 76 5.12 -3.81 5.23
N GLU A 77 5.04 -5.06 4.77
CA GLU A 77 5.21 -6.26 5.60
C GLU A 77 6.61 -6.33 6.21
N ASP A 78 7.64 -6.17 5.38
CA ASP A 78 9.04 -6.29 5.81
C ASP A 78 9.44 -5.17 6.79
N ARG A 79 8.75 -4.03 6.74
CA ARG A 79 8.93 -2.90 7.66
C ARG A 79 8.00 -2.95 8.87
N GLY A 80 7.13 -3.96 8.98
CA GLY A 80 6.20 -4.13 10.09
C GLY A 80 5.07 -3.11 10.15
N TYR A 81 4.76 -2.45 9.03
CA TYR A 81 3.64 -1.49 8.96
C TYR A 81 2.28 -2.18 8.82
N VAL A 82 2.26 -3.43 8.35
CA VAL A 82 1.05 -4.23 8.19
C VAL A 82 1.31 -5.68 8.55
N ASP A 83 0.27 -6.38 8.98
CA ASP A 83 0.32 -7.84 9.16
C ASP A 83 0.64 -8.53 7.83
N PRO A 84 1.30 -9.71 7.86
CA PRO A 84 1.61 -10.47 6.65
C PRO A 84 0.37 -10.81 5.83
N ARG A 85 0.44 -10.52 4.52
CA ARG A 85 -0.58 -10.79 3.49
C ARG A 85 -0.04 -11.64 2.34
N VAL A 86 1.21 -11.44 1.94
CA VAL A 86 1.85 -12.11 0.80
C VAL A 86 2.90 -13.10 1.29
N ALA A 87 3.92 -12.65 2.02
CA ALA A 87 4.99 -13.56 2.44
C ALA A 87 5.64 -13.23 3.79
N GLY A 88 5.61 -11.98 4.27
CA GLY A 88 6.28 -11.60 5.52
C GLY A 88 7.82 -11.74 5.51
N ALA A 89 8.47 -11.21 6.54
CA ALA A 89 9.94 -11.23 6.65
C ALA A 89 10.49 -12.56 7.21
N THR A 90 9.71 -13.28 8.02
CA THR A 90 10.13 -14.52 8.72
C THR A 90 9.32 -15.73 8.28
N PRO A 91 9.78 -16.97 8.52
CA PRO A 91 9.01 -18.17 8.21
C PRO A 91 7.62 -18.20 8.87
N ASP A 92 7.52 -17.73 10.12
CA ASP A 92 6.21 -17.62 10.81
C ASP A 92 5.31 -16.58 10.16
N ALA A 93 5.88 -15.46 9.68
CA ALA A 93 5.13 -14.45 8.95
C ALA A 93 4.63 -14.96 7.59
N LEU A 94 5.40 -15.84 6.92
CA LEU A 94 4.95 -16.52 5.70
C LEU A 94 3.77 -17.43 6.00
N ARG A 95 3.89 -18.29 7.00
CA ARG A 95 2.81 -19.16 7.42
C ARG A 95 1.54 -18.37 7.76
N ALA A 96 1.67 -17.26 8.49
CA ALA A 96 0.55 -16.37 8.77
C ALA A 96 -0.08 -15.75 7.51
N ALA A 97 0.72 -15.42 6.48
CA ALA A 97 0.21 -14.93 5.20
C ALA A 97 -0.53 -16.03 4.42
N GLU A 98 -0.02 -17.25 4.43
CA GLU A 98 -0.64 -18.44 3.81
C GLU A 98 -1.95 -18.82 4.51
N ASP A 99 -1.96 -18.84 5.85
CA ASP A 99 -3.16 -19.10 6.65
C ASP A 99 -4.25 -18.06 6.37
N ARG A 100 -3.87 -16.79 6.19
CA ARG A 100 -4.82 -15.71 5.84
C ARG A 100 -5.39 -15.88 4.44
N GLU A 101 -4.59 -16.28 3.45
CA GLU A 101 -5.09 -16.62 2.12
C GLU A 101 -6.04 -17.82 2.18
N ALA A 102 -5.65 -18.89 2.88
CA ALA A 102 -6.46 -20.08 3.04
C ALA A 102 -7.82 -19.77 3.68
N LEU A 103 -7.84 -18.94 4.72
CA LEU A 103 -9.08 -18.48 5.35
C LEU A 103 -9.96 -17.67 4.37
N PHE A 104 -9.36 -16.78 3.58
CA PHE A 104 -10.09 -16.02 2.56
C PHE A 104 -10.79 -16.94 1.55
N LEU A 105 -10.07 -17.94 1.05
CA LEU A 105 -10.60 -18.91 0.09
C LEU A 105 -11.63 -19.85 0.73
N GLN A 106 -11.48 -20.18 2.02
CA GLN A 106 -12.46 -20.96 2.76
C GLN A 106 -13.79 -20.23 2.91
N VAL A 107 -13.74 -18.92 3.21
CA VAL A 107 -14.95 -18.09 3.38
C VAL A 107 -15.64 -17.81 2.05
N ALA A 108 -14.88 -17.73 0.95
CA ALA A 108 -15.39 -17.41 -0.37
C ALA A 108 -14.84 -18.39 -1.43
N PRO A 109 -15.37 -19.63 -1.52
CA PRO A 109 -14.77 -20.72 -2.30
C PRO A 109 -14.83 -20.53 -3.83
N PHE A 110 -15.58 -19.55 -4.31
CA PHE A 110 -15.65 -19.17 -5.73
C PHE A 110 -14.60 -18.10 -6.10
N LEU A 111 -13.83 -17.62 -5.14
CA LEU A 111 -12.75 -16.66 -5.35
C LEU A 111 -11.41 -17.40 -5.47
N GLY A 112 -10.43 -16.77 -6.11
CA GLY A 112 -9.09 -17.32 -6.24
C GLY A 112 -7.99 -16.36 -5.77
N PRO A 113 -6.73 -16.75 -6.02
CA PRO A 113 -5.54 -15.97 -5.66
C PRO A 113 -5.54 -14.54 -6.21
N ARG A 114 -6.15 -14.35 -7.38
CA ARG A 114 -6.36 -13.03 -7.99
C ARG A 114 -7.24 -12.14 -7.12
N GLU A 115 -8.40 -12.65 -6.71
CA GLU A 115 -9.33 -11.91 -5.87
C GLU A 115 -8.77 -11.66 -4.48
N TYR A 116 -7.96 -12.58 -3.96
CA TYR A 116 -7.20 -12.38 -2.73
C TYR A 116 -6.25 -11.17 -2.85
N LEU A 117 -5.41 -11.09 -3.88
CA LEU A 117 -4.53 -9.95 -4.12
C LEU A 117 -5.30 -8.63 -4.28
N LEU A 118 -6.40 -8.64 -5.04
CA LEU A 118 -7.26 -7.47 -5.20
C LEU A 118 -7.87 -7.02 -3.86
N ALA A 119 -8.30 -7.97 -3.01
CA ALA A 119 -8.79 -7.66 -1.67
C ALA A 119 -7.69 -7.03 -0.80
N VAL A 120 -6.47 -7.58 -0.84
CA VAL A 120 -5.31 -6.99 -0.15
C VAL A 120 -5.07 -5.55 -0.62
N PHE A 121 -5.05 -5.29 -1.93
CA PHE A 121 -4.85 -3.94 -2.46
C PHE A 121 -5.96 -2.97 -2.02
N ARG A 122 -7.23 -3.42 -2.01
CA ARG A 122 -8.36 -2.61 -1.52
C ARG A 122 -8.23 -2.26 -0.04
N GLU A 123 -7.80 -3.21 0.79
CA GLU A 123 -7.58 -2.94 2.21
C GLU A 123 -6.44 -1.95 2.42
N LEU A 124 -5.33 -2.10 1.69
CA LEU A 124 -4.20 -1.17 1.79
C LEU A 124 -4.51 0.23 1.26
N ALA A 125 -5.38 0.36 0.25
CA ALA A 125 -5.82 1.66 -0.25
C ALA A 125 -6.54 2.52 0.81
N LYS A 126 -7.02 1.91 1.89
CA LYS A 126 -7.64 2.61 3.03
C LYS A 126 -6.62 3.23 3.98
N LEU A 127 -5.35 2.85 3.90
CA LEU A 127 -4.30 3.36 4.79
C LEU A 127 -3.85 4.78 4.36
N PRO A 128 -3.64 5.71 5.32
CA PRO A 128 -3.06 7.01 5.04
C PRO A 128 -1.70 6.88 4.36
N GLY A 129 -1.53 7.50 3.18
CA GLY A 129 -0.28 7.47 2.41
C GLY A 129 -0.09 6.28 1.46
N ALA A 130 -0.93 5.25 1.53
CA ALA A 130 -0.97 4.16 0.54
C ALA A 130 -2.10 4.32 -0.48
N ARG A 131 -3.04 5.24 -0.22
CA ARG A 131 -4.18 5.54 -1.10
C ARG A 131 -3.75 5.83 -2.52
N ASP A 132 -2.84 6.78 -2.73
CA ASP A 132 -2.40 7.20 -4.07
C ASP A 132 -1.68 6.09 -4.85
N VAL A 133 -1.18 5.06 -4.16
CA VAL A 133 -0.53 3.90 -4.78
C VAL A 133 -1.55 2.86 -5.24
N PHE A 134 -2.64 2.66 -4.49
CA PHE A 134 -3.61 1.59 -4.75
C PHE A 134 -5.00 2.09 -5.19
N ASP A 135 -5.21 3.40 -5.33
CA ASP A 135 -6.54 3.90 -5.63
C ASP A 135 -7.08 3.34 -6.94
N THR A 136 -8.39 3.14 -6.96
CA THR A 136 -9.11 2.53 -8.08
C THR A 136 -9.24 3.41 -9.31
N LYS A 137 -8.95 4.70 -9.18
CA LYS A 137 -9.04 5.70 -10.26
C LYS A 137 -7.74 5.77 -11.06
N HIS A 138 -6.58 5.54 -10.44
CA HIS A 138 -5.28 5.73 -11.09
C HIS A 138 -4.43 4.46 -11.19
N ASN A 139 -4.63 3.45 -10.33
CA ASN A 139 -3.79 2.25 -10.38
C ASN A 139 -4.21 1.32 -11.56
N PRO A 140 -3.31 1.02 -12.52
CA PRO A 140 -3.62 0.17 -13.66
C PRO A 140 -4.03 -1.27 -13.30
N VAL A 141 -3.77 -1.75 -12.07
CA VAL A 141 -4.20 -3.10 -11.64
C VAL A 141 -5.71 -3.32 -11.73
N TRP A 142 -6.50 -2.24 -11.73
CA TRP A 142 -7.96 -2.27 -11.84
C TRP A 142 -8.47 -2.30 -13.28
N VAL A 143 -7.60 -2.09 -14.28
CA VAL A 143 -7.96 -2.09 -15.71
C VAL A 143 -8.04 -3.51 -16.24
N LEU A 144 -6.98 -4.29 -16.02
CA LEU A 144 -6.92 -5.69 -16.41
C LEU A 144 -6.15 -6.47 -15.35
N SER A 145 -6.83 -7.45 -14.76
CA SER A 145 -6.23 -8.39 -13.83
C SER A 145 -5.59 -9.58 -14.57
N PRO A 146 -4.56 -10.25 -13.99
CA PRO A 146 -4.04 -11.52 -14.51
C PRO A 146 -5.03 -12.67 -14.30
N SER A 147 -4.78 -13.85 -14.86
CA SER A 147 -5.54 -15.06 -14.51
C SER A 147 -5.37 -15.44 -13.03
N SER A 148 -6.18 -16.36 -12.53
CA SER A 148 -6.04 -16.85 -11.15
C SER A 148 -4.72 -17.62 -10.99
N GLU A 149 -4.32 -18.35 -12.03
CA GLU A 149 -3.10 -19.13 -12.10
C GLU A 149 -1.86 -18.22 -12.13
N ALA A 150 -1.90 -17.14 -12.92
CA ALA A 150 -0.81 -16.17 -12.96
C ALA A 150 -0.72 -15.36 -11.65
N ALA A 151 -1.85 -15.08 -11.00
CA ALA A 151 -1.85 -14.47 -9.67
C ALA A 151 -1.21 -15.41 -8.61
N GLN A 152 -1.51 -16.71 -8.66
CA GLN A 152 -0.85 -17.70 -7.80
C GLN A 152 0.66 -17.75 -8.07
N ALA A 153 1.06 -17.85 -9.33
CA ALA A 153 2.48 -17.87 -9.69
C ALA A 153 3.22 -16.59 -9.24
N LEU A 154 2.53 -15.45 -9.21
CA LEU A 154 3.05 -14.20 -8.68
C LEU A 154 3.22 -14.28 -7.15
N LEU A 155 2.22 -14.78 -6.41
CA LEU A 155 2.35 -15.01 -4.96
C LEU A 155 3.52 -15.94 -4.65
N ASP A 156 3.57 -17.09 -5.32
CA ASP A 156 4.64 -18.09 -5.14
C ASP A 156 6.01 -17.47 -5.41
N PHE A 157 6.12 -16.64 -6.44
CA PHE A 157 7.36 -15.94 -6.77
C PHE A 157 7.84 -15.06 -5.61
N PHE A 158 6.95 -14.32 -4.95
CA PHE A 158 7.29 -13.48 -3.80
C PHE A 158 7.47 -14.26 -2.49
N ARG A 159 6.91 -15.47 -2.40
CA ARG A 159 7.05 -16.39 -1.25
C ARG A 159 8.32 -17.22 -1.29
N LYS A 160 9.03 -17.28 -2.42
CA LYS A 160 10.29 -18.03 -2.57
C LYS A 160 11.28 -17.67 -1.48
N ARG A 161 11.86 -18.72 -0.89
CA ARG A 161 12.95 -18.67 0.08
C ARG A 161 14.18 -19.36 -0.49
N ASP A 162 15.35 -18.93 -0.05
CA ASP A 162 16.60 -19.60 -0.38
C ASP A 162 16.84 -20.84 0.48
N ALA A 163 17.98 -21.51 0.28
CA ALA A 163 18.34 -22.73 1.01
C ALA A 163 18.51 -22.51 2.53
N SER A 164 18.72 -21.27 2.97
CA SER A 164 18.79 -20.92 4.40
C SER A 164 17.41 -20.63 5.01
N GLY A 165 16.36 -20.64 4.20
CA GLY A 165 15.01 -20.25 4.61
C GLY A 165 14.80 -18.73 4.65
N ALA A 166 15.76 -17.93 4.19
CA ALA A 166 15.59 -16.48 4.09
C ALA A 166 14.74 -16.12 2.85
N PRO A 167 13.92 -15.05 2.90
CA PRO A 167 13.16 -14.61 1.72
C PRO A 167 14.10 -14.25 0.58
N ALA A 168 13.80 -14.74 -0.64
CA ALA A 168 14.59 -14.40 -1.82
C ALA A 168 14.50 -12.91 -2.18
N LEU A 169 13.42 -12.24 -1.73
CA LEU A 169 13.18 -10.81 -1.89
C LEU A 169 12.91 -10.17 -0.52
N VAL A 170 13.76 -9.22 -0.15
CA VAL A 170 13.70 -8.47 1.11
C VAL A 170 13.73 -6.97 0.81
N PHE A 171 12.83 -6.21 1.44
CA PHE A 171 12.59 -4.78 1.18
C PHE A 171 12.90 -3.86 2.39
N THR A 172 13.74 -4.31 3.31
CA THR A 172 14.12 -3.59 4.54
C THR A 172 15.17 -2.49 4.35
N GLY A 173 15.71 -2.30 3.14
CA GLY A 173 16.77 -1.32 2.88
C GLY A 173 16.35 0.15 3.13
N GLU A 174 17.28 0.96 3.62
CA GLU A 174 17.08 2.39 3.95
C GLU A 174 16.89 3.30 2.71
N ASP A 175 17.22 2.84 1.51
CA ASP A 175 17.17 3.66 0.29
C ASP A 175 15.77 3.67 -0.34
N THR A 176 14.76 4.08 0.43
CA THR A 176 13.48 4.51 -0.15
C THR A 176 13.52 6.01 -0.41
N ARG A 177 14.26 6.41 -1.44
CA ARG A 177 13.96 7.66 -2.15
C ARG A 177 12.64 7.51 -2.92
N PHE A 178 11.54 7.37 -2.19
CA PHE A 178 10.27 7.89 -2.66
C PHE A 178 10.45 9.41 -2.82
N PRO A 179 9.98 10.05 -3.91
CA PRO A 179 10.13 11.49 -4.08
C PRO A 179 9.28 12.21 -3.01
N ARG A 180 9.87 12.40 -1.82
CA ARG A 180 9.51 13.51 -0.94
C ARG A 180 9.86 14.75 -1.72
N ARG A 181 8.88 15.29 -2.45
CA ARG A 181 8.96 16.65 -2.97
C ARG A 181 9.37 17.55 -1.79
N PRO A 182 10.50 18.26 -1.86
CA PRO A 182 10.89 19.15 -0.78
C PRO A 182 9.77 20.18 -0.59
N LEU A 183 9.40 20.45 0.66
CA LEU A 183 8.52 21.58 0.97
C LEU A 183 9.13 22.85 0.38
N PRO A 184 8.35 23.71 -0.29
CA PRO A 184 8.85 24.96 -0.84
C PRO A 184 9.53 25.78 0.27
N GLY A 185 10.66 26.41 -0.07
CA GLY A 185 11.57 27.13 0.84
C GLY A 185 10.92 27.81 2.06
N PRO A 186 9.87 28.64 1.91
CA PRO A 186 9.27 29.34 3.05
C PRO A 186 8.66 28.43 4.12
N LEU A 187 8.15 27.24 3.75
CA LEU A 187 7.59 26.27 4.71
C LEU A 187 8.69 25.46 5.42
N ARG A 188 9.87 25.31 4.79
CA ARG A 188 11.03 24.63 5.39
C ARG A 188 11.64 25.43 6.53
N VAL A 189 11.69 26.76 6.38
CA VAL A 189 12.18 27.68 7.42
C VAL A 189 11.21 27.71 8.60
N ARG A 190 9.90 27.74 8.35
CA ARG A 190 8.86 27.69 9.39
C ARG A 190 8.92 26.40 10.21
N ALA A 191 9.09 25.25 9.56
CA ALA A 191 9.19 23.95 10.25
C ALA A 191 10.47 23.82 11.09
N GLN A 192 11.59 24.43 10.65
CA GLN A 192 12.83 24.49 11.45
C GLN A 192 12.69 25.45 12.63
N ALA A 193 12.04 26.59 12.45
CA ALA A 193 11.77 27.55 13.53
C ALA A 193 10.86 26.97 14.63
N LEU A 194 9.86 26.17 14.26
CA LEU A 194 8.99 25.46 15.21
C LEU A 194 9.71 24.34 15.98
N ARG A 195 10.79 23.77 15.42
CA ARG A 195 11.63 22.77 16.10
C ARG A 195 12.71 23.36 17.01
N ALA A 196 13.03 24.64 16.84
CA ALA A 196 14.08 25.34 17.58
C ALA A 196 13.55 26.18 18.76
N ALA A 197 12.23 26.22 18.97
CA ALA A 197 11.64 26.89 20.13
C ALA A 197 11.89 26.04 21.40
N PRO A 198 12.60 26.57 22.43
CA PRO A 198 12.72 25.89 23.70
C PRO A 198 11.35 25.87 24.39
N ASP A 199 11.03 24.74 25.03
CA ASP A 199 9.84 24.56 25.87
C ASP A 199 9.77 25.65 26.96
N ALA A 200 9.06 26.74 26.65
CA ALA A 200 8.69 27.74 27.63
C ALA A 200 7.59 27.14 28.50
N GLY A 201 8.01 26.58 29.64
CA GLY A 201 7.16 25.93 30.62
C GLY A 201 5.92 26.76 30.97
N LEU A 202 4.75 26.20 30.69
CA LEU A 202 3.49 26.67 31.23
C LEU A 202 2.92 25.59 32.16
N ARG A 203 3.32 25.61 33.43
CA ARG A 203 2.57 24.97 34.52
C ARG A 203 2.48 25.87 35.75
N ARG A 204 1.22 26.05 36.17
CA ARG A 204 0.68 26.56 37.45
C ARG A 204 0.49 28.08 37.57
N GLY A 205 -0.58 28.57 36.95
CA GLY A 205 -1.37 29.66 37.51
C GLY A 205 -2.34 29.10 38.56
N VAL A 206 -2.11 29.47 39.81
CA VAL A 206 -2.99 29.27 40.97
C VAL A 206 -4.10 30.31 40.93
N HIS A 207 -5.35 29.92 41.15
CA HIS A 207 -6.46 30.84 41.46
C HIS A 207 -7.60 30.07 42.14
N PRO A 208 -8.47 30.70 42.94
CA PRO A 208 -8.19 31.30 44.25
C PRO A 208 -8.92 30.56 45.40
N SER A 209 -8.49 30.84 46.63
CA SER A 209 -9.05 30.36 47.89
C SER A 209 -10.53 30.70 48.05
N ASN A 210 -11.37 29.67 48.18
CA ASN A 210 -12.75 29.76 48.63
C ASN A 210 -12.79 29.80 50.17
N ARG A 211 -12.73 31.00 50.79
CA ARG A 211 -13.09 31.16 52.20
C ARG A 211 -14.61 31.35 52.28
N ARG A 212 -15.30 30.27 52.60
CA ARG A 212 -16.65 30.35 53.17
C ARG A 212 -16.55 30.90 54.58
N SER A 213 -17.24 32.00 54.79
CA SER A 213 -17.69 32.50 56.07
C SER A 213 -18.55 31.44 56.78
N THR A 214 -18.19 31.09 58.00
CA THR A 214 -19.10 30.58 59.04
C THR A 214 -19.16 31.66 60.12
N PRO A 215 -20.35 32.04 60.61
CA PRO A 215 -20.94 31.40 61.80
C PRO A 215 -22.50 31.32 61.72
N PRO A 216 -23.29 30.84 62.71
CA PRO A 216 -22.94 30.62 64.12
C PRO A 216 -23.40 29.30 64.77
N SER A 217 -22.73 29.00 65.89
CA SER A 217 -23.16 28.05 66.91
C SER A 217 -24.35 28.62 67.68
N ARG A 218 -25.38 27.81 67.86
CA ARG A 218 -26.48 28.05 68.81
C ARG A 218 -25.95 27.92 70.25
N SER A 219 -26.23 28.89 71.10
CA SER A 219 -26.38 28.65 72.55
C SER A 219 -27.55 29.47 73.09
N SER A 220 -28.52 28.72 73.63
CA SER A 220 -29.36 29.03 74.80
C SER A 220 -29.96 30.44 74.91
N GLY A 221 -31.26 30.52 74.60
CA GLY A 221 -32.16 31.46 75.25
C GLY A 221 -32.31 31.13 76.73
N SER A 222 -32.24 32.16 77.56
CA SER A 222 -32.88 32.20 78.88
C SER A 222 -34.03 33.20 78.76
N ARG A 223 -35.26 32.74 79.05
CA ARG A 223 -36.37 33.58 79.48
C ARG A 223 -37.31 32.73 80.33
N THR A 224 -37.46 33.16 81.58
CA THR A 224 -38.50 32.88 82.59
C THR A 224 -38.72 31.45 83.03
#